data_AF-A0A433S6C7-F1
#
_entry.id   AF-A0A433S6C7-F1
#
_cell.length_a   1.000
_cell.length_b   1.000
_cell.length_c   1.000
_cell.angle_alpha   90.00
_cell.angle_beta   90.00
_cell.angle_gamma   90.00
#
_symmetry.space_group_name_H-M   'P 1'
#
loop_
_entity.id
_entity.type
_entity.pdbx_description
1 polymer ?
#
loop_
_entity_poly.entity_id
_entity_poly.type
_entity_poly.pdbx_seq_one_letter_code
_entity_poly.pdbx_strand_id
1 'polypeptide(L)' 'MNSILEPGMIVRHPQQPDWGLGQVQSRIGDRITVNFEHQGKVTIDGRVIGLEPIFGLGNKD' A
#
# COMPACT_ATOMS: atom_id res chain seq x y z
N MET A 1 -5.82 -11.53 12.63
CA MET A 1 -6.17 -10.23 12.04
C MET A 1 -5.37 -10.09 10.75
N ASN A 2 -5.81 -10.78 9.68
CA ASN A 2 -5.18 -10.64 8.36
C ASN A 2 -5.95 -9.56 7.62
N SER A 3 -5.53 -8.30 7.75
CA SER A 3 -6.11 -7.22 6.96
C SER A 3 -5.64 -7.39 5.52
N ILE A 4 -6.54 -7.85 4.66
CA ILE A 4 -6.32 -7.87 3.21
C ILE A 4 -6.26 -6.42 2.76
N LEU A 5 -5.20 -6.07 2.03
CA LEU A 5 -5.06 -4.74 1.42
C LEU A 5 -5.89 -4.68 0.13
N GLU A 6 -6.84 -3.77 0.08
CA GLU A 6 -7.77 -3.57 -1.03
C GLU A 6 -7.48 -2.26 -1.79
N PRO A 7 -7.89 -2.15 -3.06
CA PRO A 7 -7.82 -0.90 -3.81
C PRO A 7 -8.42 0.28 -3.03
N GLY A 8 -7.72 1.42 -3.06
CA GLY A 8 -8.11 2.64 -2.36
C GLY A 8 -7.51 2.78 -0.95
N MET A 9 -7.07 1.68 -0.32
CA MET A 9 -6.41 1.76 0.98
C MET A 9 -5.10 2.55 0.90
N ILE A 10 -4.85 3.36 1.93
CA ILE A 10 -3.60 4.11 2.08
C ILE A 10 -2.62 3.29 2.92
N VAL A 11 -1.38 3.24 2.47
CA VAL A 11 -0.31 2.43 3.05
C VAL A 11 1.01 3.18 3.13
N ARG A 12 1.93 2.71 3.97
CA ARG A 12 3.36 3.07 3.95
C ARG A 12 4.22 1.86 3.64
N HIS A 13 5.36 2.10 2.98
CA HIS A 13 6.41 1.11 2.80
C HIS A 13 7.40 1.19 3.98
N PRO A 14 7.51 0.15 4.83
CA PRO A 14 8.28 0.25 6.09
C PRO A 14 9.79 0.47 5.88
N GLN A 15 10.32 0.01 4.74
CA GLN A 15 11.75 0.11 4.42
C GLN A 15 12.09 1.26 3.46
N GLN A 16 11.10 2.03 3.01
CA GLN A 16 11.27 3.12 2.03
C GLN A 16 10.41 4.33 2.46
N PRO A 17 10.71 4.94 3.62
CA PRO A 17 9.88 6.00 4.19
C PRO A 17 9.86 7.27 3.33
N ASP A 18 10.89 7.50 2.52
CA ASP A 18 11.05 8.62 1.59
C ASP A 18 10.12 8.53 0.36
N TRP A 19 9.52 7.37 0.10
CA TRP A 19 8.53 7.22 -0.97
C TRP A 19 7.21 7.93 -0.68
N GLY A 20 6.97 8.29 0.58
CA GLY A 20 5.73 8.91 1.04
C GLY A 20 4.60 7.91 1.27
N LEU A 21 3.38 8.42 1.42
CA LEU A 21 2.18 7.60 1.44
C LEU A 21 1.93 6.99 0.07
N GLY A 22 1.32 5.80 0.07
CA GLY A 22 0.91 5.14 -1.16
C GLY A 22 -0.55 4.74 -1.12
N GLN A 23 -1.22 4.79 -2.27
CA GLN A 23 -2.55 4.24 -2.43
C GLN A 23 -2.47 2.90 -3.17
N VAL A 24 -3.09 1.86 -2.59
CA VAL A 24 -3.24 0.56 -3.24
C VAL A 24 -4.10 0.76 -4.48
N GLN A 25 -3.58 0.42 -5.65
CA GLN A 25 -4.32 0.42 -6.91
C GLN A 25 -4.91 -0.95 -7.24
N SER A 26 -4.18 -2.02 -6.93
CA SER A 26 -4.65 -3.40 -7.14
C SER A 26 -3.95 -4.39 -6.23
N ARG A 27 -4.61 -5.53 -6.00
CA ARG A 27 -4.04 -6.71 -5.36
C ARG A 27 -4.39 -7.96 -6.16
N ILE A 28 -3.39 -8.75 -6.51
CA ILE A 28 -3.57 -10.05 -7.17
C ILE A 28 -2.76 -11.08 -6.38
N GLY A 29 -3.45 -11.91 -5.59
CA GLY A 29 -2.81 -12.80 -4.63
C GLY A 29 -1.98 -12.00 -3.64
N ASP A 30 -0.66 -12.21 -3.64
CA ASP A 30 0.29 -11.49 -2.79
C ASP A 30 0.97 -10.30 -3.49
N ARG A 31 0.73 -10.08 -4.78
CA ARG A 31 1.28 -8.92 -5.50
C ARG A 31 0.36 -7.73 -5.31
N ILE A 32 0.89 -6.65 -4.73
CA ILE A 32 0.14 -5.43 -4.41
C ILE A 32 0.74 -4.29 -5.21
N THR A 33 -0.03 -3.67 -6.08
CA THR A 33 0.41 -2.48 -6.80
C THR A 33 -0.04 -1.24 -6.05
N VAL A 34 0.92 -0.39 -5.72
CA VAL A 34 0.73 0.85 -4.97
C VAL A 34 1.27 2.01 -5.78
N ASN A 35 0.57 3.14 -5.79
CA ASN A 35 1.12 4.39 -6.29
C ASN A 35 1.55 5.26 -5.11
N PHE A 36 2.85 5.45 -4.95
CA PHE A 36 3.46 6.25 -3.88
C PHE A 36 3.67 7.70 -4.33
N GLU A 37 3.55 8.64 -3.39
CA GLU A 37 3.64 10.10 -3.64
C GLU A 37 4.93 10.52 -4.34
N HIS A 38 6.08 9.95 -3.95
CA HIS A 38 7.41 10.40 -4.42
C HIS A 38 8.12 9.39 -5.33
N GLN A 39 7.72 8.11 -5.25
CA GLN A 39 8.32 7.04 -6.06
C GLN A 39 7.46 6.66 -7.28
N GLY A 40 6.18 7.03 -7.29
CA GLY A 40 5.22 6.60 -8.30
C GLY A 40 4.78 5.14 -8.10
N LYS A 41 4.44 4.47 -9.20
CA LYS A 41 3.81 3.14 -9.16
C LYS A 41 4.83 2.02 -8.96
N VAL A 42 4.61 1.21 -7.92
CA VAL A 42 5.46 0.06 -7.58
C VAL A 42 4.59 -1.16 -7.28
N THR A 43 4.99 -2.33 -7.77
CA THR A 43 4.41 -3.61 -7.37
C THR A 43 5.26 -4.26 -6.29
N ILE A 44 4.63 -4.51 -5.14
CA ILE A 44 5.24 -5.10 -3.94
C ILE A 44 4.83 -6.57 -3.84
N ASP A 45 5.78 -7.43 -3.42
CA ASP A 45 5.50 -8.81 -3.03
C ASP A 45 5.17 -8.87 -1.53
N GLY A 46 3.88 -9.03 -1.21
CA GLY A 46 3.35 -9.06 0.14
C GLY A 46 3.84 -10.23 1.00
N ARG A 47 4.49 -11.23 0.41
CA ARG A 47 5.15 -12.32 1.16
C ARG A 47 6.49 -11.89 1.75
N VAL A 48 7.11 -10.88 1.15
CA VAL A 48 8.43 -10.36 1.53
C VAL A 48 8.28 -9.08 2.34
N ILE A 49 7.41 -8.18 1.88
CA ILE A 49 7.20 -6.88 2.51
C ILE A 49 5.73 -6.74 2.92
N GLY A 50 5.50 -6.64 4.23
CA GLY A 50 4.22 -6.24 4.79
C GLY A 50 4.08 -4.72 4.74
N LEU A 51 3.19 -4.21 3.88
CA LEU A 51 2.85 -2.79 3.87
C LEU A 51 2.01 -2.42 5.09
N GLU A 52 2.23 -1.21 5.61
CA GLU A 52 1.57 -0.73 6.82
C GLU A 52 0.32 0.10 6.45
N PRO A 53 -0.91 -0.40 6.71
CA PRO A 53 -2.12 0.36 6.43
C PRO A 53 -2.25 1.56 7.36
N ILE A 54 -2.62 2.71 6.79
CA ILE A 54 -2.90 3.94 7.54
C ILE A 54 -4.41 4.12 7.66
N PHE A 55 -4.94 3.87 8.85
CA PHE A 55 -6.36 4.02 9.14
C PHE A 55 -6.74 5.50 9.30
N GLY A 56 -7.90 5.90 8.74
CA GLY A 56 -8.41 7.28 8.82
C GLY A 56 -8.09 8.19 7.64
N LEU A 57 -7.29 7.72 6.67
CA LEU A 57 -7.01 8.44 5.41
C LEU A 57 -7.67 7.80 4.17
N GLY A 58 -8.29 6.62 4.32
CA GLY A 58 -9.04 5.96 3.24
C GLY A 58 -10.50 6.40 3.24
N ASN A 59 -10.92 7.01 2.12
CA ASN A 59 -12.28 7.41 1.75
C ASN A 59 -13.20 7.80 2.92
N LYS A 60 -13.28 9.12 3.18
CA LYS A 60 -14.55 9.69 3.64
C LYS A 60 -15.52 9.59 2.47
N ASP A 61 -16.59 8.82 2.63
CA ASP A 61 -17.83 9.12 1.91
C ASP A 61 -18.21 10.60 2.12
#